data_AF-M2ZP29-F1
#
_entry.id   AF-M2ZP29-F1
#
_cell.length_a   1.000
_cell.length_b   1.000
_cell.length_c   1.000
_cell.angle_alpha   90.00
_cell.angle_beta   90.00
_cell.angle_gamma   90.00
#
_symmetry.space_group_name_H-M   'P 1'
#
loop_
_entity.id
_entity.type
_entity.pdbx_description
1 polymer ?
#
loop_
_entity_poly.entity_id
_entity_poly.type
_entity_poly.pdbx_seq_one_letter_code
_entity_poly.pdbx_strand_id
1 'polypeptide(L)'
;MWDGAAMIEHDAVAAAVEAAVQNVSADPVSVANVLRSIDCNSPVPGATGFIAFDQATGNQLDKALPILSIDPDGSVHPVDLVWSRGRPLNTAPDCGG
;
A
#
# COMPACT_ATOMS: atom_id res chain seq x y z
N MET A 1 -0.59 13.92 -15.21
CA MET A 1 -0.60 13.94 -13.74
C MET A 1 -1.69 13.02 -13.13
N TRP A 2 -1.95 11.82 -13.71
CA TRP A 2 -3.14 11.02 -13.33
C TRP A 2 -2.87 9.56 -12.92
N ASP A 3 -1.61 9.08 -12.95
CA ASP A 3 -1.32 7.67 -12.65
C ASP A 3 -1.03 7.42 -11.15
N GLY A 4 -0.10 8.18 -10.57
CA GLY A 4 0.31 7.97 -9.17
C GLY A 4 -0.81 8.14 -8.13
N ALA A 5 -1.67 9.14 -8.30
CA ALA A 5 -2.82 9.35 -7.40
C ALA A 5 -3.85 8.21 -7.54
N ALA A 6 -4.12 7.76 -8.77
CA ALA A 6 -5.04 6.66 -9.02
C ALA A 6 -4.54 5.34 -8.41
N MET A 7 -3.23 5.05 -8.48
CA MET A 7 -2.67 3.87 -7.80
C MET A 7 -2.79 3.96 -6.27
N ILE A 8 -2.57 5.14 -5.68
CA ILE A 8 -2.70 5.33 -4.23
C ILE A 8 -4.15 5.13 -3.78
N GLU A 9 -5.10 5.71 -4.52
CA GLU A 9 -6.53 5.56 -4.25
C GLU A 9 -6.99 4.11 -4.44
N HIS A 10 -6.51 3.45 -5.49
CA HIS A 10 -6.78 2.03 -5.74
C HIS A 10 -6.31 1.17 -4.55
N ASP A 11 -5.10 1.38 -4.05
CA ASP A 11 -4.58 0.63 -2.91
C ASP A 11 -5.37 0.88 -1.63
N ALA A 12 -5.77 2.13 -1.39
CA ALA A 12 -6.62 2.46 -0.25
C ALA A 12 -7.97 1.72 -0.31
N VAL A 13 -8.58 1.67 -1.49
CA VAL A 13 -9.84 0.94 -1.71
C VAL A 13 -9.64 -0.57 -1.58
N ALA A 14 -8.57 -1.13 -2.16
CA ALA A 14 -8.28 -2.56 -2.05
C ALA A 14 -8.13 -3.00 -0.59
N ALA A 15 -7.38 -2.25 0.22
CA ALA A 15 -7.22 -2.52 1.65
C ALA A 15 -8.54 -2.40 2.43
N ALA A 16 -9.36 -1.38 2.13
CA ALA A 16 -10.66 -1.19 2.78
C ALA A 16 -11.66 -2.30 2.41
N VAL A 17 -11.68 -2.73 1.15
CA VAL A 17 -12.53 -3.83 0.68
C VAL A 17 -12.11 -5.13 1.35
N GLU A 18 -10.81 -5.44 1.40
CA GLU A 18 -10.33 -6.64 2.08
C GLU A 18 -10.71 -6.63 3.56
N ALA A 19 -10.50 -5.50 4.25
CA ALA A 19 -10.90 -5.36 5.64
C ALA A 19 -12.40 -5.55 5.85
N ALA A 20 -13.23 -5.07 4.92
CA ALA A 20 -14.67 -5.27 4.96
C ALA A 20 -15.08 -6.74 4.72
N VAL A 21 -14.40 -7.45 3.82
CA VAL A 21 -14.64 -8.87 3.53
C VAL A 21 -14.25 -9.75 4.73
N GLN A 22 -13.12 -9.46 5.36
CA GLN A 22 -12.64 -10.21 6.54
C GLN A 22 -13.41 -9.86 7.81
N ASN A 23 -14.12 -8.73 7.83
CA ASN A 23 -14.90 -8.33 8.98
C ASN A 23 -16.16 -9.20 9.14
N VAL A 24 -16.08 -10.16 10.06
CA VAL A 24 -17.20 -11.05 10.41
C VAL A 24 -18.26 -10.38 11.31
N SER A 25 -18.05 -9.13 11.73
CA SER A 25 -19.00 -8.37 12.53
C SER A 25 -19.95 -7.55 11.67
N ALA A 26 -21.21 -7.44 12.09
CA ALA A 26 -22.17 -6.52 11.48
C ALA A 26 -21.92 -5.03 11.86
N ASP A 27 -20.99 -4.77 12.77
CA ASP A 27 -20.62 -3.42 13.20
C ASP A 27 -19.57 -2.82 12.24
N PRO A 28 -19.90 -1.76 11.46
CA PRO A 28 -18.94 -1.14 10.55
C PRO A 28 -17.73 -0.50 11.27
N VAL A 29 -17.83 -0.19 12.57
CA VAL A 29 -16.71 0.35 13.36
C VAL A 29 -15.56 -0.66 13.46
N SER A 30 -15.85 -1.96 13.32
CA SER A 30 -14.84 -3.03 13.39
C SER A 30 -13.98 -3.15 12.12
N VAL A 31 -14.38 -2.58 10.99
CA VAL A 31 -13.56 -2.59 9.74
C VAL A 31 -12.22 -1.87 9.96
N ALA A 32 -12.19 -0.78 10.71
CA ALA A 32 -10.95 -0.08 11.01
C ALA A 32 -9.98 -0.92 11.85
N ASN A 33 -10.49 -1.83 12.69
CA ASN A 33 -9.67 -2.74 13.46
C ASN A 33 -9.08 -3.85 12.57
N VAL A 34 -9.87 -4.37 11.63
CA VAL A 34 -9.40 -5.36 10.64
C VAL A 34 -8.38 -4.73 9.68
N LEU A 35 -8.61 -3.50 9.23
CA LEU A 35 -7.64 -2.75 8.42
C LEU A 35 -6.30 -2.62 9.13
N ARG A 36 -6.32 -2.35 10.45
CA ARG A 36 -5.09 -2.29 11.24
C ARG A 36 -4.38 -3.64 11.28
N SER A 37 -5.09 -4.77 11.32
CA SER A 37 -4.43 -6.10 11.32
C SER A 37 -3.78 -6.51 10.00
N ILE A 38 -3.93 -5.74 8.91
CA ILE A 38 -3.24 -6.02 7.64
C ILE A 38 -1.75 -5.73 7.82
N ASP A 39 -0.96 -6.80 7.97
CA ASP A 39 0.48 -6.77 8.19
C ASP A 39 1.22 -7.55 7.09
N CYS A 40 2.54 -7.71 7.24
CA CYS A 40 3.35 -8.41 6.24
C CYS A 40 3.03 -9.92 6.13
N ASN A 41 2.38 -10.52 7.14
CA ASN A 41 2.04 -11.94 7.18
C ASN A 41 0.72 -12.21 6.46
N SER A 42 -0.15 -11.20 6.37
CA SER A 42 -1.41 -11.23 5.62
C SER A 42 -1.53 -10.03 4.70
N PRO A 43 -0.61 -9.85 3.74
CA PRO A 43 -0.60 -8.67 2.89
C PRO A 43 -1.69 -8.72 1.82
N VAL A 44 -2.19 -7.55 1.42
CA VAL A 44 -3.23 -7.42 0.39
C VAL A 44 -2.58 -7.04 -0.95
N PRO A 45 -2.91 -7.68 -2.07
CA PRO A 45 -2.40 -7.27 -3.38
C PRO A 45 -2.97 -5.90 -3.80
N GLY A 46 -2.11 -5.01 -4.28
CA GLY A 46 -2.46 -3.67 -4.77
C GLY A 46 -1.71 -3.26 -6.05
N ALA A 47 -2.00 -2.06 -6.55
CA ALA A 47 -1.38 -1.44 -7.70
C ALA A 47 0.09 -1.05 -7.45
N THR A 48 0.45 -0.68 -6.21
CA THR A 48 1.86 -0.39 -5.84
C THR A 48 2.63 -1.60 -5.31
N GLY A 49 2.07 -2.80 -5.48
CA GLY A 49 2.58 -4.04 -4.89
C GLY A 49 1.74 -4.47 -3.69
N PHE A 50 2.34 -5.24 -2.78
CA PHE A 50 1.65 -5.70 -1.58
C PHE A 50 1.45 -4.56 -0.56
N ILE A 51 0.25 -4.49 -0.01
CA ILE A 51 -0.18 -3.52 0.99
C ILE A 51 -0.10 -4.20 2.35
N ALA A 52 0.68 -3.61 3.25
CA ALA A 52 0.81 -3.99 4.64
C ALA A 52 1.06 -2.72 5.46
N PHE A 53 0.65 -2.72 6.73
CA PHE A 53 0.83 -1.57 7.62
C PHE A 53 1.74 -1.89 8.80
N ASP A 54 2.59 -0.93 9.14
CA ASP A 54 3.33 -0.91 10.39
C ASP A 54 2.33 -0.74 11.54
N GLN A 55 2.29 -1.69 12.46
CA GLN A 55 1.29 -1.70 13.54
C GLN A 55 1.52 -0.60 14.58
N ALA A 56 2.74 -0.07 14.69
CA ALA A 56 3.07 0.97 15.65
C ALA A 56 2.73 2.37 15.13
N THR A 57 2.87 2.61 13.83
CA THR A 57 2.74 3.93 13.21
C THR A 57 1.52 4.05 12.30
N GLY A 58 0.95 2.93 11.83
CA GLY A 58 -0.12 2.90 10.84
C GLY A 58 0.34 3.22 9.40
N ASN A 59 1.64 3.43 9.19
CA ASN A 59 2.18 3.73 7.86
C ASN A 59 2.23 2.48 6.99
N GLN A 60 2.02 2.64 5.69
CA GLN A 60 2.21 1.54 4.73
C GLN A 60 3.69 1.13 4.68
N LEU A 61 3.94 -0.17 4.84
CA LEU A 61 5.26 -0.79 4.72
C LEU A 61 5.67 -0.86 3.26
N ASP A 62 6.92 -0.53 2.98
CA ASP A 62 7.59 -0.77 1.69
C ASP A 62 6.70 -0.42 0.49
N LYS A 63 6.05 0.75 0.55
CA LYS A 63 5.24 1.26 -0.55
C LYS A 63 6.15 1.65 -1.70
N ALA A 64 5.84 1.19 -2.91
CA ALA A 64 6.54 1.61 -4.10
C ALA A 64 6.21 3.08 -4.44
N LEU A 65 7.25 3.87 -4.66
CA LEU A 65 7.20 5.31 -4.93
C LEU A 65 7.96 5.57 -6.24
N PRO A 66 7.28 5.86 -7.35
CA PRO A 66 7.95 6.15 -8.62
C PRO A 66 8.64 7.51 -8.56
N ILE A 67 9.88 7.57 -9.04
CA ILE A 67 10.56 8.83 -9.35
C ILE A 67 10.22 9.19 -10.80
N LEU A 68 9.69 10.40 -10.97
CA LEU A 68 9.23 10.90 -12.26
C LEU A 68 10.11 12.08 -12.70
N SER A 69 10.50 12.09 -13.97
CA SER A 69 11.04 13.28 -14.62
C SER A 69 9.93 14.03 -15.33
N ILE A 70 10.08 15.34 -15.41
CA ILE A 70 9.20 16.23 -16.18
C ILE A 70 10.04 16.89 -17.25
N ASP A 71 9.73 16.60 -18.50
CA ASP A 71 10.43 17.17 -19.65
C ASP A 71 10.00 18.63 -19.91
N PRO A 72 10.79 19.41 -20.67
CA PRO A 72 10.45 20.81 -20.98
C PRO A 72 9.12 20.99 -21.71
N ASP A 73 8.64 19.95 -22.40
CA ASP A 73 7.34 19.93 -23.08
C ASP A 73 6.17 19.59 -22.15
N GLY A 74 6.44 19.36 -20.86
CA GLY A 74 5.46 19.00 -19.84
C GLY A 74 5.08 17.52 -19.82
N SER A 75 5.71 16.69 -20.65
CA SER A 75 5.54 15.24 -20.57
C SER A 75 6.21 14.68 -19.30
N VAL A 76 5.68 13.56 -18.81
CA VAL A 76 6.14 12.92 -17.57
C VAL A 76 6.54 11.50 -17.91
N HIS A 77 7.74 11.09 -17.50
CA HIS A 77 8.20 9.73 -17.69
C HIS A 77 8.83 9.16 -16.40
N PRO A 78 8.63 7.87 -16.11
CA PRO A 78 9.27 7.23 -14.96
C PRO A 78 10.78 7.11 -15.21
N VAL A 79 11.58 7.46 -14.20
CA VAL A 79 13.05 7.33 -14.26
C VAL A 79 13.59 6.29 -13.29
N ASP A 80 12.90 6.06 -12.18
CA ASP A 80 13.30 5.06 -11.18
C ASP A 80 12.12 4.67 -10.27
N LEU A 81 12.31 3.63 -9.47
CA LEU A 81 11.38 3.18 -8.45
C LEU A 81 12.10 3.03 -7.10
N VAL A 82 11.59 3.69 -6.06
CA VAL A 82 12.09 3.55 -4.70
C VAL A 82 11.00 3.01 -3.76
N TRP A 83 11.41 2.54 -2.59
CA TRP A 83 10.49 2.07 -1.55
C TRP A 83 10.66 2.89 -0.29
N SER A 84 9.58 3.09 0.47
CA SER A 84 9.61 3.93 1.69
C SER A 84 10.65 3.52 2.73
N ARG A 85 11.06 2.24 2.78
CA ARG A 85 12.17 1.74 3.62
C ARG A 85 13.38 1.23 2.83
N GLY A 86 13.48 1.59 1.55
CA GLY A 86 14.62 1.26 0.68
C GLY A 86 14.64 -0.17 0.13
N ARG A 87 13.59 -0.98 0.37
CA ARG A 87 13.47 -2.35 -0.13
C ARG A 87 12.00 -2.69 -0.45
N PRO A 88 11.73 -3.61 -1.40
CA PRO A 88 10.40 -4.14 -1.61
C PRO A 88 9.90 -4.90 -0.38
N LEU A 89 8.58 -5.01 -0.23
CA LEU A 89 7.98 -5.74 0.89
C LEU A 89 8.43 -7.20 0.86
N ASN A 90 9.04 -7.65 1.95
CA ASN A 90 9.29 -9.06 2.18
C ASN A 90 8.00 -9.72 2.65
N THR A 91 7.41 -10.58 1.83
CA THR A 91 6.21 -11.36 2.18
C THR A 91 6.54 -12.68 2.86
N ALA A 92 7.83 -12.93 3.17
CA ALA A 92 8.20 -14.00 4.09
C ALA A 92 7.72 -13.68 5.53
N PRO A 93 7.55 -14.69 6.40
CA PRO A 93 6.91 -14.54 7.72
C PRO A 93 7.64 -13.66 8.76
N ASP A 94 8.69 -12.93 8.39
CA ASP A 94 9.57 -12.17 9.29
C ASP A 94 9.49 -10.64 9.11
N CYS A 95 8.66 -10.14 8.19
CA CYS A 95 8.58 -8.73 7.79
C CYS A 95 9.95 -8.07 7.45
N GLY A 96 10.99 -8.87 7.21
CA GLY A 96 12.37 -8.42 6.95
C GLY A 96 13.04 -7.67 8.10
N GLY A 97 12.85 -8.10 9.35
CA GLY A 97 13.59 -7.58 10.52
C GLY A 97 15.10 -7.55 10.35
#